data_AF-A0A7W0V2R5-F1
#
_entry.id   AF-A0A7W0V2R5-F1
#
_cell.length_a   1.000
_cell.length_b   1.000
_cell.length_c   1.000
_cell.angle_alpha   90.00
_cell.angle_beta   90.00
_cell.angle_gamma   90.00
#
_symmetry.space_group_name_H-M   'P 1'
#
loop_
_entity.id
_entity.type
_entity.pdbx_description
1 polymer ?
#
loop_
_entity_poly.entity_id
_entity_poly.type
_entity_poly.pdbx_seq_one_letter_code
_entity_poly.pdbx_strand_id
1 'polypeptide(L)'
;GRFKDGSGEYNVKLDTAASVRAMNDWPTPVVFSGFEIGAPVKTGARLKEMPEDNPVRASYYYYNNLQNRESWDQTAILYAVRGERDYWNLSEPGISLMHARIESGYNEWIPTPLKHQRYLIEKMPSAKLAQIIEELMVQRPKAVSSKQ
;
A
#
# COMPACT_ATOMS: atom_id res chain seq x y z
N GLY A 1 2.65 4.51 -9.49
CA GLY A 1 1.91 5.67 -8.97
C GLY A 1 1.51 6.70 -10.02
N ARG A 2 1.52 6.36 -11.32
CA ARG A 2 1.13 7.30 -12.38
C ARG A 2 -0.35 7.13 -12.68
N PHE A 3 -1.16 8.11 -12.34
CA PHE A 3 -2.55 8.16 -12.79
C PHE A 3 -2.62 8.49 -14.28
N LYS A 4 -3.53 7.82 -15.00
CA LYS A 4 -3.74 8.06 -16.45
C LYS A 4 -4.29 9.46 -16.75
N ASP A 5 -4.95 10.08 -15.78
CA ASP A 5 -5.58 11.40 -15.89
C ASP A 5 -4.67 12.56 -15.47
N GLY A 6 -3.40 12.29 -15.11
CA GLY A 6 -2.44 13.30 -14.68
C GLY A 6 -2.63 13.83 -13.26
N SER A 7 -3.62 13.33 -12.50
CA SER A 7 -4.01 13.91 -11.20
C SER A 7 -2.99 13.75 -10.06
N GLY A 8 -1.96 12.90 -10.24
CA GLY A 8 -0.85 12.67 -9.31
C GLY A 8 -1.22 11.81 -8.09
N GLU A 9 -0.28 11.02 -7.57
CA GLU A 9 -0.48 10.16 -6.38
C GLU A 9 -0.98 11.00 -5.19
N TYR A 10 -2.07 10.59 -4.52
CA TYR A 10 -2.77 11.45 -3.55
C TYR A 10 -1.88 11.84 -2.37
N ASN A 11 -1.11 10.90 -1.81
CA ASN A 11 -0.20 11.19 -0.69
C ASN A 11 0.95 12.11 -1.13
N VAL A 12 1.48 11.91 -2.33
CA VAL A 12 2.54 12.78 -2.90
C VAL A 12 2.00 14.18 -3.22
N LYS A 13 0.75 14.27 -3.67
CA LYS A 13 0.08 15.53 -4.00
C LYS A 13 -0.20 16.38 -2.77
N LEU A 14 -0.56 15.73 -1.65
CA LEU A 14 -1.01 16.41 -0.44
C LEU A 14 0.07 17.33 0.14
N ASP A 15 1.33 16.87 0.14
CA ASP A 15 2.50 17.68 0.45
C ASP A 15 3.67 17.28 -0.46
N THR A 16 3.71 17.86 -1.66
CA THR A 16 4.75 17.56 -2.66
C THR A 16 6.14 17.99 -2.17
N ALA A 17 6.26 19.09 -1.42
CA ALA A 17 7.56 19.55 -0.92
C ALA A 17 8.13 18.57 0.12
N ALA A 18 7.31 18.12 1.07
CA ALA A 18 7.71 17.10 2.04
C ALA A 18 8.03 15.77 1.34
N SER A 19 7.23 15.37 0.35
CA SER A 19 7.45 14.13 -0.40
C SER A 19 8.78 14.15 -1.16
N VAL A 20 9.08 15.26 -1.87
CA VAL A 20 10.37 15.45 -2.56
C VAL A 20 11.54 15.36 -1.57
N ARG A 21 11.42 16.06 -0.43
CA ARG A 21 12.47 16.02 0.60
C ARG A 21 12.65 14.62 1.17
N ALA A 22 11.57 13.95 1.55
CA ALA A 22 11.61 12.61 2.09
C ALA A 22 12.29 11.65 1.12
N MET A 23 11.94 11.68 -0.17
CA MET A 23 12.51 10.76 -1.16
C MET A 23 13.98 11.06 -1.50
N ASN A 24 14.39 12.31 -1.45
CA ASN A 24 15.78 12.71 -1.71
C ASN A 24 16.70 12.42 -0.51
N ASP A 25 16.20 12.63 0.70
CA ASP A 25 16.99 12.58 1.94
C ASP A 25 16.88 11.23 2.66
N TRP A 26 16.03 10.28 2.20
CA TRP A 26 15.84 9.00 2.89
C TRP A 26 17.14 8.18 2.92
N PRO A 27 17.62 7.77 4.12
CA PRO A 27 18.95 7.19 4.24
C PRO A 27 19.02 5.68 3.91
N THR A 28 17.87 5.01 3.80
CA THR A 28 17.79 3.56 3.59
C THR A 28 17.14 3.20 2.26
N PRO A 29 17.18 1.94 1.81
CA PRO A 29 16.39 1.51 0.66
C PRO A 29 14.90 1.85 0.81
N VAL A 30 14.24 2.16 -0.31
CA VAL A 30 12.82 2.52 -0.37
C VAL A 30 12.13 1.61 -1.37
N VAL A 31 10.94 1.12 -1.01
CA VAL A 31 10.09 0.37 -1.93
C VAL A 31 8.71 1.00 -1.98
N PHE A 32 8.28 1.36 -3.20
CA PHE A 32 6.95 1.95 -3.43
C PHE A 32 5.90 0.86 -3.67
N SER A 33 4.86 0.84 -2.82
CA SER A 33 3.58 0.21 -3.14
C SER A 33 2.71 1.25 -3.87
N GLY A 34 2.72 1.21 -5.19
CA GLY A 34 2.04 2.21 -6.01
C GLY A 34 0.51 2.07 -6.01
N PHE A 35 -0.18 3.12 -6.48
CA PHE A 35 -1.62 3.10 -6.73
C PHE A 35 -2.09 1.82 -7.44
N GLU A 36 -1.38 1.44 -8.51
CA GLU A 36 -1.64 0.28 -9.35
C GLU A 36 -1.61 -1.06 -8.60
N ILE A 37 -0.92 -1.12 -7.45
CA ILE A 37 -0.81 -2.32 -6.62
C ILE A 37 -2.01 -2.46 -5.68
N GLY A 38 -2.45 -1.36 -5.06
CA GLY A 38 -3.56 -1.39 -4.11
C GLY A 38 -4.95 -1.22 -4.73
N ALA A 39 -5.05 -0.50 -5.87
CA ALA A 39 -6.31 -0.18 -6.50
C ALA A 39 -7.15 -1.40 -6.94
N PRO A 40 -6.58 -2.45 -7.56
CA PRO A 40 -7.34 -3.64 -7.95
C PRO A 40 -7.64 -4.59 -6.79
N VAL A 41 -6.96 -4.44 -5.64
CA VAL A 41 -7.13 -5.31 -4.46
C VAL A 41 -8.25 -4.75 -3.58
N LYS A 42 -9.40 -5.42 -3.57
CA LYS A 42 -10.60 -4.97 -2.85
C LYS A 42 -10.86 -5.82 -1.61
N THR A 43 -10.91 -5.20 -0.44
CA THR A 43 -11.08 -5.89 0.85
C THR A 43 -12.00 -5.12 1.80
N GLY A 44 -12.51 -5.80 2.82
CA GLY A 44 -13.20 -5.18 3.95
C GLY A 44 -14.67 -5.56 4.07
N ALA A 45 -15.31 -6.00 3.00
CA ALA A 45 -16.72 -6.44 3.06
C ALA A 45 -16.92 -7.65 3.97
N ARG A 46 -15.89 -8.49 4.11
CA ARG A 46 -15.95 -9.68 4.97
C ARG A 46 -15.92 -9.36 6.46
N LEU A 47 -15.59 -8.13 6.86
CA LEU A 47 -15.68 -7.69 8.26
C LEU A 47 -17.11 -7.74 8.83
N LYS A 48 -18.15 -7.86 7.99
CA LYS A 48 -19.53 -8.16 8.43
C LYS A 48 -19.65 -9.48 9.19
N GLU A 49 -18.71 -10.41 9.01
CA GLU A 49 -18.64 -11.69 9.71
C GLU A 49 -18.07 -11.54 11.14
N MET A 50 -17.50 -10.38 11.46
CA MET A 50 -16.89 -10.12 12.77
C MET A 50 -17.90 -9.59 13.79
N PRO A 51 -17.68 -9.85 15.09
CA PRO A 51 -18.46 -9.24 16.17
C PRO A 51 -18.48 -7.71 16.11
N GLU A 52 -19.54 -7.09 16.64
CA GLU A 52 -19.71 -5.63 16.59
C GLU A 52 -18.65 -4.86 17.39
N ASP A 53 -18.14 -5.46 18.46
CA ASP A 53 -17.07 -4.93 19.31
C ASP A 53 -15.67 -5.10 18.68
N ASN A 54 -15.56 -5.71 17.49
CA ASN A 54 -14.31 -5.77 16.76
C ASN A 54 -13.93 -4.37 16.24
N PRO A 55 -12.77 -3.81 16.63
CA PRO A 55 -12.39 -2.44 16.28
C PRO A 55 -12.11 -2.25 14.77
N VAL A 56 -11.63 -3.29 14.07
CA VAL A 56 -11.41 -3.25 12.62
C VAL A 56 -12.75 -3.16 11.89
N ARG A 57 -13.72 -3.98 12.29
CA ARG A 57 -15.09 -3.89 11.78
C ARG A 57 -15.69 -2.51 12.04
N ALA A 58 -15.61 -2.01 13.28
CA ALA A 58 -16.15 -0.69 13.63
C ALA A 58 -15.57 0.42 12.74
N SER A 59 -14.25 0.39 12.51
CA SER A 59 -13.56 1.37 11.66
C SER A 59 -14.09 1.38 10.23
N TYR A 60 -14.26 0.20 9.61
CA TYR A 60 -14.82 0.10 8.25
C TYR A 60 -16.32 0.41 8.20
N TYR A 61 -17.07 0.07 9.24
CA TYR A 61 -18.48 0.42 9.33
C TYR A 61 -18.68 1.94 9.26
N TYR A 62 -17.98 2.70 10.11
CA TYR A 62 -18.09 4.15 10.12
C TYR A 62 -17.48 4.81 8.88
N TYR A 63 -16.44 4.20 8.29
CA TYR A 63 -15.80 4.75 7.10
C TYR A 63 -16.62 4.55 5.81
N ASN A 64 -17.12 3.34 5.57
CA ASN A 64 -17.76 3.02 4.28
C ASN A 64 -18.90 1.99 4.37
N ASN A 65 -19.51 1.79 5.54
CA ASN A 65 -20.59 0.83 5.76
C ASN A 65 -20.22 -0.62 5.37
N LEU A 66 -19.02 -1.06 5.78
CA LEU A 66 -18.52 -2.43 5.56
C LEU A 66 -18.54 -2.85 4.09
N GLN A 67 -18.25 -1.91 3.18
CA GLN A 67 -18.08 -2.22 1.77
C GLN A 67 -16.62 -2.50 1.44
N ASN A 68 -16.40 -3.17 0.32
CA ASN A 68 -15.05 -3.35 -0.19
C ASN A 68 -14.38 -2.01 -0.53
N ARG A 69 -13.10 -1.90 -0.22
CA ARG A 69 -12.23 -0.75 -0.51
C ARG A 69 -10.90 -1.22 -1.09
N GLU A 70 -10.28 -0.34 -1.87
CA GLU A 70 -8.91 -0.41 -2.34
C GLU A 70 -7.94 -0.62 -1.18
N SER A 71 -6.97 -1.50 -1.39
CA SER A 71 -6.06 -1.98 -0.35
C SER A 71 -4.67 -1.37 -0.50
N TRP A 72 -4.57 -0.04 -0.69
CA TRP A 72 -3.28 0.65 -0.87
C TRP A 72 -2.38 0.51 0.36
N ASP A 73 -2.90 0.84 1.54
CA ASP A 73 -2.12 0.79 2.77
C ASP A 73 -1.86 -0.65 3.21
N GLN A 74 -2.85 -1.54 3.03
CA GLN A 74 -2.75 -2.95 3.40
C GLN A 74 -1.69 -3.67 2.56
N THR A 75 -1.58 -3.37 1.26
CA THR A 75 -0.52 -3.93 0.40
C THR A 75 0.86 -3.40 0.80
N ALA A 76 0.98 -2.11 1.15
CA ALA A 76 2.23 -1.53 1.64
C ALA A 76 2.70 -2.21 2.94
N ILE A 77 1.80 -2.39 3.92
CA ILE A 77 2.12 -3.07 5.19
C ILE A 77 2.41 -4.56 4.98
N LEU A 78 1.65 -5.23 4.12
CA LEU A 78 1.87 -6.65 3.83
C LEU A 78 3.29 -6.86 3.25
N TYR A 79 3.74 -5.99 2.34
CA TYR A 79 5.11 -6.00 1.84
C TYR A 79 6.13 -5.72 2.96
N ALA A 80 5.91 -4.68 3.78
CA ALA A 80 6.84 -4.32 4.85
C ALA A 80 7.07 -5.48 5.84
N VAL A 81 6.06 -6.29 6.10
CA VAL A 81 6.14 -7.43 7.04
C VAL A 81 6.64 -8.71 6.37
N ARG A 82 6.21 -8.98 5.13
CA ARG A 82 6.41 -10.30 4.48
C ARG A 82 7.40 -10.30 3.33
N GLY A 83 7.81 -9.14 2.83
CA GLY A 83 8.60 -8.96 1.61
C GLY A 83 7.82 -9.32 0.33
N GLU A 84 8.56 -9.61 -0.74
CA GLU A 84 8.03 -9.89 -2.08
C GLU A 84 7.18 -11.17 -2.16
N ARG A 85 7.72 -12.28 -1.63
CA ARG A 85 7.16 -13.65 -1.76
C ARG A 85 6.66 -13.94 -3.18
N ASP A 86 5.59 -14.71 -3.29
CA ASP A 86 4.87 -14.92 -4.56
C ASP A 86 3.86 -13.81 -4.87
N TYR A 87 3.81 -12.76 -4.05
CA TYR A 87 2.86 -11.66 -4.21
C TYR A 87 3.32 -10.68 -5.29
N TRP A 88 4.59 -10.31 -5.25
CA TRP A 88 5.18 -9.29 -6.09
C TRP A 88 6.58 -9.67 -6.58
N ASN A 89 7.02 -9.01 -7.65
CA ASN A 89 8.43 -8.83 -7.95
C ASN A 89 8.83 -7.40 -7.63
N LEU A 90 10.12 -7.13 -7.44
CA LEU A 90 10.65 -5.76 -7.47
C LEU A 90 11.08 -5.34 -8.87
N SER A 91 10.88 -4.06 -9.17
CA SER A 91 11.53 -3.41 -10.31
C SER A 91 13.05 -3.47 -10.19
N GLU A 92 13.75 -3.26 -11.30
CA GLU A 92 15.16 -2.86 -11.27
C GLU A 92 15.39 -1.58 -10.43
N PRO A 93 16.60 -1.34 -9.92
CA PRO A 93 16.92 -0.13 -9.17
C PRO A 93 16.63 1.14 -9.97
N GLY A 94 16.19 2.17 -9.26
CA GLY A 94 15.98 3.48 -9.84
C GLY A 94 15.68 4.53 -8.79
N ILE A 95 15.06 5.61 -9.24
CA ILE A 95 14.56 6.70 -8.41
C ILE A 95 13.18 7.12 -8.90
N SER A 96 12.27 7.37 -7.96
CA SER A 96 11.05 8.10 -8.26
C SER A 96 11.34 9.59 -8.21
N LEU A 97 11.49 10.21 -9.38
CA LEU A 97 11.67 11.65 -9.48
C LEU A 97 10.31 12.33 -9.32
N MET A 98 10.16 13.09 -8.23
CA MET A 98 8.98 13.91 -7.96
C MET A 98 9.20 15.32 -8.48
N HIS A 99 8.22 15.87 -9.19
CA HIS A 99 8.33 17.18 -9.81
C HIS A 99 7.67 18.24 -8.91
N ALA A 100 8.49 19.00 -8.18
CA ALA A 100 8.00 20.03 -7.26
C ALA A 100 7.33 21.24 -7.93
N ARG A 101 7.48 21.40 -9.27
CA ARG A 101 7.06 22.60 -10.03
C ARG A 101 6.02 22.30 -11.13
N ILE A 102 5.68 21.04 -11.35
CA ILE A 102 4.62 20.60 -12.27
C ILE A 102 3.40 20.23 -11.40
N GLU A 103 2.21 20.12 -11.99
CA GLU A 103 0.96 19.74 -11.31
C GLU A 103 1.19 18.78 -10.13
N SER A 104 0.68 19.19 -8.96
CA SER A 104 0.91 18.56 -7.66
C SER A 104 0.71 17.05 -7.71
N GLY A 105 1.73 16.28 -7.29
CA GLY A 105 1.67 14.82 -7.22
C GLY A 105 2.22 14.06 -8.43
N TYR A 106 2.74 14.74 -9.46
CA TYR A 106 3.39 14.07 -10.59
C TYR A 106 4.76 13.51 -10.20
N ASN A 107 4.96 12.22 -10.49
CA ASN A 107 6.24 11.54 -10.36
C ASN A 107 6.52 10.66 -11.58
N GLU A 108 7.80 10.51 -11.89
CA GLU A 108 8.29 9.60 -12.93
C GLU A 108 9.32 8.62 -12.37
N TRP A 109 9.49 7.48 -13.04
CA TRP A 109 10.51 6.51 -12.69
C TRP A 109 11.71 6.67 -13.60
N ILE A 110 12.90 6.86 -12.99
CA ILE A 110 14.17 6.91 -13.72
C ILE A 110 14.98 5.68 -13.33
N PRO A 111 15.15 4.70 -14.24
CA PRO A 111 16.02 3.55 -14.01
C PRO A 111 17.47 4.00 -13.80
N THR A 112 18.09 3.57 -12.71
CA THR A 112 19.51 3.85 -12.45
C THR A 112 20.06 2.89 -11.38
N PRO A 113 21.25 2.32 -11.59
CA PRO A 113 21.87 1.46 -10.58
C PRO A 113 22.42 2.25 -9.37
N LEU A 114 22.50 3.58 -9.46
CA LEU A 114 23.10 4.44 -8.44
C LEU A 114 22.18 4.76 -7.25
N LYS A 115 20.89 4.40 -7.36
CA LYS A 115 19.89 4.65 -6.32
C LYS A 115 19.24 3.32 -5.93
N HIS A 116 18.87 3.21 -4.66
CA HIS A 116 18.36 1.98 -4.06
C HIS A 116 16.84 2.00 -3.87
N GLN A 117 16.11 2.78 -4.68
CA GLN A 117 14.66 2.75 -4.68
C GLN A 117 14.16 1.69 -5.65
N ARG A 118 13.02 1.07 -5.32
CA ARG A 118 12.32 0.11 -6.18
C ARG A 118 10.81 0.32 -6.07
N TYR A 119 10.03 -0.24 -6.99
CA TYR A 119 8.57 -0.33 -6.84
C TYR A 119 8.10 -1.78 -7.01
N LEU A 120 6.94 -2.09 -6.43
CA LEU A 120 6.32 -3.41 -6.54
C LEU A 120 5.73 -3.61 -7.94
N ILE A 121 5.87 -4.83 -8.46
CA ILE A 121 5.24 -5.30 -9.69
C ILE A 121 4.34 -6.48 -9.33
N GLU A 122 3.07 -6.45 -9.75
CA GLU A 122 2.14 -7.55 -9.51
C GLU A 122 2.71 -8.88 -10.06
N LYS A 123 2.71 -9.92 -9.21
CA LYS A 123 3.01 -11.31 -9.58
C LYS A 123 1.81 -12.21 -9.31
N MET A 124 1.14 -12.01 -8.18
CA MET A 124 -0.08 -12.72 -7.81
C MET A 124 -1.32 -11.96 -8.29
N PRO A 125 -2.35 -12.66 -8.86
CA PRO A 125 -3.61 -12.02 -9.20
C PRO A 125 -4.23 -11.30 -8.00
N SER A 126 -4.62 -10.04 -8.20
CA SER A 126 -5.17 -9.16 -7.17
C SER A 126 -6.31 -9.78 -6.32
N ALA A 127 -7.17 -10.62 -6.91
CA ALA A 127 -8.24 -11.30 -6.16
C ALA A 127 -7.71 -12.32 -5.13
N LYS A 128 -6.62 -13.04 -5.43
CA LYS A 128 -5.98 -13.95 -4.48
C LYS A 128 -5.28 -13.18 -3.35
N LEU A 129 -4.63 -12.08 -3.71
CA LEU A 129 -4.00 -11.20 -2.72
C LEU A 129 -5.03 -10.56 -1.77
N ALA A 130 -6.20 -10.19 -2.31
CA ALA A 130 -7.32 -9.70 -1.51
C ALA A 130 -7.80 -10.73 -0.49
N GLN A 131 -7.91 -12.01 -0.87
CA GLN A 131 -8.27 -13.10 0.06
C GLN A 131 -7.27 -13.20 1.22
N ILE A 132 -5.96 -13.15 0.92
CA ILE A 132 -4.90 -13.20 1.95
C ILE A 132 -5.02 -12.02 2.91
N ILE A 133 -5.26 -10.81 2.41
CA ILE A 133 -5.42 -9.61 3.24
C ILE A 133 -6.70 -9.71 4.07
N GLU A 134 -7.83 -10.11 3.48
CA GLU A 134 -9.09 -10.28 4.21
C GLU A 134 -8.97 -11.32 5.32
N GLU A 135 -8.31 -12.46 5.07
CA GLU A 135 -8.04 -13.46 6.09
C GLU A 135 -7.31 -12.88 7.30
N LEU A 136 -6.34 -11.98 7.06
CA LEU A 136 -5.62 -11.29 8.13
C LEU A 136 -6.51 -10.26 8.85
N MET A 137 -7.37 -9.55 8.12
CA MET A 137 -8.26 -8.55 8.70
C MET A 137 -9.33 -9.16 9.61
N VAL A 138 -9.80 -10.38 9.31
CA VAL A 138 -10.79 -11.11 10.13
C VAL A 138 -10.14 -12.02 11.18
N GLN A 139 -8.80 -12.11 11.20
CA GLN A 139 -8.08 -12.95 12.14
C GLN A 139 -8.26 -12.42 13.58
N ARG A 140 -8.74 -13.28 14.48
CA ARG A 140 -8.82 -12.95 15.91
C ARG A 140 -7.42 -12.89 16.54
N PRO A 141 -7.19 -12.02 17.53
CA PRO A 141 -5.98 -12.06 18.33
C PRO A 141 -5.77 -13.46 18.91
N LYS A 142 -4.52 -13.92 18.95
CA LYS A 142 -4.20 -15.15 19.70
C LYS A 142 -4.58 -14.92 21.16
N ALA A 143 -5.33 -15.84 21.75
CA ALA A 143 -5.58 -15.81 23.19
C ALA A 143 -4.22 -15.78 23.90
N VAL A 144 -4.03 -14.79 24.78
CA VAL A 144 -2.89 -14.80 25.69
C VAL A 144 -3.17 -15.95 26.64
N SER A 145 -2.39 -17.03 26.55
CA SER A 145 -2.42 -18.07 27.58
C SER A 145 -2.05 -17.39 28.89
N SER A 146 -2.99 -17.33 29.82
CA SER A 146 -2.70 -17.00 31.20
C SER A 146 -1.68 -18.01 31.69
N LYS A 147 -0.45 -17.54 31.95
CA LYS A 147 0.49 -18.32 32.75
C LYS A 147 -0.16 -18.46 34.12
N GLN A 148 -0.57 -19.69 34.46
CA GLN A 148 -0.83 -20.09 35.85
C GLN A 148 0.49 -20.13 36.61
#